data_AF-A0A4U1J058-F1
#
_entry.id   AF-A0A4U1J058-F1
#
_cell.length_a   1.000
_cell.length_b   1.000
_cell.length_c   1.000
_cell.angle_alpha   90.00
_cell.angle_beta   90.00
_cell.angle_gamma   90.00
#
_symmetry.space_group_name_H-M   'P 1'
#
loop_
_entity.id
_entity.type
_entity.pdbx_description
1 polymer ?
#
loop_
_entity_poly.entity_id
_entity_poly.type
_entity_poly.pdbx_seq_one_letter_code
_entity_poly.pdbx_strand_id
1 'polypeptide(L)'
;MAKNEARVAGGFGRHFEGWQPGLVAVFLAGTAALLAVPRSVPPDGLPLPLVEPQKLAETAANDDARARAVEAKPLDADVRALGSLLRAFGRADARGDDALLAELRRQIGPAAARALAQGDAAVLALRAYQLRAFLREVGSFVRTGETSDELVELGGPFADVLARNGWCEGGPPCVMHMDEQALRASFKLRWNEISGLSGSALALGVDERRALFAFLLAHPPRVSAGLEEGRAAQDPAAFLLRKIDELSALDPSYPREFARGVVRYHKGEFGRAAEHFAMHLELSPDGPYTLRAQNHLRAALERSLADSP
;
A
#
# COMPACT_ATOMS: atom_id res chain seq x y z
N MET A 1 59.53 9.35 77.49
CA MET A 1 58.28 8.56 77.36
C MET A 1 57.24 9.41 76.65
N ALA A 2 57.08 9.25 75.34
CA ALA A 2 56.01 9.88 74.57
C ALA A 2 55.25 8.77 73.84
N LYS A 3 53.95 8.68 74.10
CA LYS A 3 53.04 7.60 73.72
C LYS A 3 52.66 7.73 72.24
N ASN A 4 52.79 6.62 71.52
CA ASN A 4 52.16 6.36 70.23
C ASN A 4 50.63 6.46 70.34
N GLU A 5 50.00 7.26 69.48
CA GLU A 5 48.59 7.06 69.09
C GLU A 5 48.45 7.16 67.58
N ALA A 6 48.55 6.00 66.91
CA ALA A 6 48.11 5.82 65.55
C ALA A 6 46.58 5.74 65.53
N ARG A 7 45.92 6.77 64.99
CA ARG A 7 44.47 6.73 64.70
C ARG A 7 44.21 5.93 63.44
N VAL A 8 43.59 4.77 63.62
CA VAL A 8 43.01 3.94 62.56
C VAL A 8 41.80 4.68 61.97
N ALA A 9 41.95 5.23 60.76
CA ALA A 9 40.83 5.71 59.96
C ALA A 9 40.14 4.52 59.27
N GLY A 10 39.35 3.77 60.04
CA GLY A 10 38.59 2.62 59.58
C GLY A 10 37.23 3.01 58.98
N GLY A 11 37.16 2.99 57.64
CA GLY A 11 36.15 2.16 56.96
C GLY A 11 34.69 2.60 56.93
N PHE A 12 34.37 3.79 56.40
CA PHE A 12 33.02 4.02 55.85
C PHE A 12 32.92 3.68 54.36
N GLY A 13 34.04 3.70 53.62
CA GLY A 13 34.07 3.41 52.18
C GLY A 13 33.81 1.94 51.80
N ARG A 14 34.08 1.00 52.71
CA ARG A 14 33.87 -0.44 52.49
C ARG A 14 32.41 -0.89 52.51
N HIS A 15 31.51 -0.08 53.08
CA HIS A 15 30.08 -0.40 53.11
C HIS A 15 29.33 0.01 51.84
N PHE A 16 29.96 0.78 50.95
CA PHE A 16 29.41 1.17 49.65
C PHE A 16 30.05 0.42 48.46
N GLU A 17 31.15 -0.31 48.69
CA GLU A 17 31.70 -1.29 47.74
C GLU A 17 30.70 -2.46 47.57
N GLY A 18 29.94 -2.42 46.47
CA GLY A 18 28.93 -3.46 46.14
C GLY A 18 27.49 -2.96 45.98
N TRP A 19 27.19 -1.69 46.30
CA TRP A 19 25.85 -1.10 46.06
C TRP A 19 25.67 -0.55 44.65
N GLN A 20 26.77 -0.33 43.93
CA GLN A 20 26.75 0.21 42.56
C GLN A 20 25.89 -0.64 41.60
N PRO A 21 25.97 -1.99 41.61
CA PRO A 21 25.08 -2.82 40.79
C PRO A 21 23.61 -2.69 41.18
N GLY A 22 23.29 -2.53 42.47
CA GLY A 22 21.92 -2.35 42.95
C GLY A 22 21.30 -1.02 42.49
N LEU A 23 22.06 0.07 42.58
CA LEU A 23 21.62 1.38 42.06
C LEU A 23 21.42 1.35 40.54
N VAL A 24 22.31 0.69 39.80
CA VAL A 24 22.16 0.48 38.35
C VAL A 24 20.90 -0.33 38.06
N ALA A 25 20.64 -1.41 38.78
CA ALA A 25 19.43 -2.23 38.60
C ALA A 25 18.14 -1.43 38.87
N VAL A 26 18.09 -0.63 39.94
CA VAL A 26 16.94 0.22 40.25
C VAL A 26 16.74 1.31 39.19
N PHE A 27 17.83 1.93 38.72
CA PHE A 27 17.74 2.95 37.67
C PHE A 27 17.26 2.35 36.34
N LEU A 28 17.75 1.17 35.98
CA LEU A 28 17.30 0.44 34.80
C LEU A 28 15.82 0.03 34.93
N ALA A 29 15.41 -0.51 36.08
CA ALA A 29 14.02 -0.89 36.34
C ALA A 29 13.09 0.33 36.34
N GLY A 30 13.50 1.43 36.96
CA GLY A 30 12.75 2.70 36.98
C GLY A 30 12.62 3.30 35.58
N THR A 31 13.68 3.28 34.79
CA THR A 31 13.66 3.76 33.40
C THR A 31 12.78 2.87 32.52
N ALA A 32 12.88 1.54 32.66
CA ALA A 32 12.02 0.59 31.96
C ALA A 32 10.54 0.81 32.32
N ALA A 33 10.23 0.99 33.60
CA ALA A 33 8.88 1.30 34.05
C ALA A 33 8.35 2.62 33.46
N LEU A 34 9.17 3.69 33.46
CA LEU A 34 8.81 4.98 32.87
C LEU A 34 8.61 4.93 31.35
N LEU A 35 9.32 4.06 30.64
CA LEU A 35 9.15 3.83 29.21
C LEU A 35 7.93 2.96 28.90
N ALA A 36 7.50 2.12 29.84
CA ALA A 36 6.33 1.25 29.68
C ALA A 36 5.00 1.96 29.94
N VAL A 37 4.98 3.14 30.57
CA VAL A 37 3.74 3.89 30.81
C VAL A 37 3.20 4.45 29.49
N PRO A 38 1.96 4.09 29.07
CA PRO A 38 1.38 4.62 27.85
C PRO A 38 1.22 6.14 27.90
N ARG A 39 1.69 6.81 26.86
CA ARG A 39 1.60 8.27 26.69
C ARG A 39 0.47 8.60 25.73
N SER A 40 -0.25 9.69 25.99
CA SER A 40 -1.21 10.22 25.04
C SER A 40 -0.46 10.75 23.83
N VAL A 41 -0.50 9.99 22.73
CA VAL A 41 0.15 10.35 21.47
C VAL A 41 -0.89 10.18 20.36
N PRO A 42 -1.25 11.25 19.62
CA PRO A 42 -2.15 11.11 18.49
C PRO A 42 -1.53 10.16 17.44
N PRO A 43 -2.34 9.42 16.67
CA PRO A 43 -1.84 8.63 15.56
C PRO A 43 -1.28 9.55 14.47
N ASP A 44 -0.08 9.20 13.98
CA ASP A 44 0.65 10.00 12.99
C ASP A 44 0.50 9.46 11.56
N GLY A 45 0.03 8.22 11.38
CA GLY A 45 -0.15 7.61 10.07
C GLY A 45 -0.64 6.17 10.11
N LEU A 46 -1.09 5.68 8.96
CA LEU A 46 -1.55 4.30 8.79
C LEU A 46 -0.36 3.33 8.76
N PRO A 47 -0.48 2.14 9.35
CA PRO A 47 0.48 1.08 9.09
C PRO A 47 0.41 0.70 7.61
N LEU A 48 1.53 0.73 6.90
CA LEU A 48 1.59 0.24 5.53
C LEU A 48 1.86 -1.28 5.54
N PRO A 49 1.30 -2.06 4.60
CA PRO A 49 1.61 -3.48 4.51
C PRO A 49 3.09 -3.71 4.25
N LEU A 50 3.65 -4.76 4.85
CA LEU A 50 5.06 -5.12 4.69
C LEU A 50 5.27 -5.78 3.33
N VAL A 51 5.99 -5.09 2.46
CA VAL A 51 6.35 -5.56 1.12
C VAL A 51 7.75 -6.17 1.16
N GLU A 52 7.93 -7.35 0.55
CA GLU A 52 9.26 -7.95 0.35
C GLU A 52 9.89 -7.45 -0.97
N PRO A 53 10.89 -6.53 -0.94
CA PRO A 53 11.37 -5.88 -2.17
C PRO A 53 12.05 -6.86 -3.14
N GLN A 54 12.66 -7.92 -2.60
CA GLN A 54 13.33 -8.94 -3.41
C GLN A 54 12.34 -9.71 -4.28
N LYS A 55 11.19 -10.12 -3.73
CA LYS A 55 10.13 -10.81 -4.50
C LYS A 55 9.54 -9.94 -5.60
N LEU A 56 9.39 -8.63 -5.34
CA LEU A 56 8.96 -7.68 -6.36
C LEU A 56 10.00 -7.54 -7.48
N ALA A 57 11.27 -7.42 -7.13
CA ALA A 57 12.36 -7.33 -8.10
C ALA A 57 12.46 -8.59 -8.98
N GLU A 58 12.33 -9.78 -8.39
CA GLU A 58 12.27 -11.05 -9.12
C GLU A 58 11.08 -11.11 -10.08
N THR A 59 9.90 -10.69 -9.61
CA THR A 59 8.68 -10.65 -10.43
C THR A 59 8.84 -9.69 -11.61
N ALA A 60 9.35 -8.48 -11.36
CA ALA A 60 9.63 -7.50 -12.39
C ALA A 60 10.66 -8.01 -13.43
N ALA A 61 11.73 -8.65 -12.96
CA ALA A 61 12.74 -9.24 -13.84
C ALA A 61 12.15 -10.36 -14.73
N ASN A 62 11.25 -11.18 -14.18
CA ASN A 62 10.55 -12.22 -14.93
C ASN A 62 9.61 -11.64 -16.00
N ASP A 63 8.86 -10.59 -15.70
CA ASP A 63 8.04 -9.89 -16.70
C ASP A 63 8.92 -9.30 -17.80
N ASP A 64 10.00 -8.61 -17.44
CA ASP A 64 10.88 -7.97 -18.41
C ASP A 64 11.57 -9.01 -19.31
N ALA A 65 11.94 -10.17 -18.76
CA ALA A 65 12.47 -11.29 -19.54
C ALA A 65 11.45 -11.85 -20.54
N ARG A 66 10.19 -12.02 -20.12
CA ARG A 66 9.10 -12.46 -21.01
C ARG A 66 8.82 -11.44 -22.11
N ALA A 67 8.78 -10.16 -21.79
CA ALA A 67 8.58 -9.09 -22.76
C ALA A 67 9.69 -9.08 -23.83
N ARG A 68 10.95 -9.22 -23.42
CA ARG A 68 12.10 -9.34 -24.35
C ARG A 68 12.00 -10.58 -25.24
N ALA A 69 11.52 -11.71 -24.72
CA ALA A 69 11.34 -12.92 -25.51
C ALA A 69 10.30 -12.74 -26.62
N VAL A 70 9.23 -11.98 -26.37
CA VAL A 70 8.20 -11.64 -27.39
C VAL A 70 8.77 -10.76 -28.50
N GLU A 71 9.67 -9.83 -28.17
CA GLU A 71 10.36 -9.00 -29.16
C GLU A 71 11.23 -9.85 -30.12
N ALA A 72 11.82 -10.95 -29.61
CA ALA A 72 12.63 -11.86 -30.41
C ALA A 72 11.80 -12.89 -31.21
N LYS A 73 10.66 -13.33 -30.67
CA LYS A 73 9.79 -14.34 -31.29
C LYS A 73 8.32 -13.90 -31.19
N PRO A 74 7.65 -13.66 -32.34
CA PRO A 74 6.24 -13.29 -32.34
C PRO A 74 5.37 -14.33 -31.62
N LEU A 75 4.37 -13.83 -30.88
CA LEU A 75 3.35 -14.65 -30.25
C LEU A 75 2.43 -15.30 -31.29
N ASP A 76 1.79 -16.39 -30.88
CA ASP A 76 0.78 -17.08 -31.68
C ASP A 76 -0.37 -16.13 -32.10
N ALA A 77 -1.03 -16.43 -33.22
CA ALA A 77 -2.09 -15.61 -33.76
C ALA A 77 -3.26 -15.40 -32.77
N ASP A 78 -3.66 -16.43 -32.03
CA ASP A 78 -4.76 -16.32 -31.05
C ASP A 78 -4.37 -15.43 -29.87
N VAL A 79 -3.12 -15.52 -29.42
CA VAL A 79 -2.59 -14.68 -28.33
C VAL A 79 -2.50 -13.22 -28.79
N ARG A 80 -2.07 -12.96 -30.02
CA ARG A 80 -2.07 -11.60 -30.59
C ARG A 80 -3.47 -11.05 -30.77
N ALA A 81 -4.44 -11.88 -31.18
CA ALA A 81 -5.83 -11.48 -31.32
C ALA A 81 -6.42 -11.01 -29.98
N LEU A 82 -6.15 -11.72 -28.88
CA LEU A 82 -6.50 -11.26 -27.53
C LEU A 82 -5.87 -9.89 -27.24
N GLY A 83 -4.58 -9.73 -27.50
CA GLY A 83 -3.87 -8.47 -27.29
C GLY A 83 -4.51 -7.28 -28.02
N SER A 84 -4.94 -7.48 -29.27
CA SER A 84 -5.63 -6.47 -30.07
C SER A 84 -7.01 -6.10 -29.51
N LEU A 85 -7.77 -7.07 -29.01
CA LEU A 85 -9.06 -6.82 -28.37
C LEU A 85 -8.92 -6.02 -27.07
N LEU A 86 -7.90 -6.32 -26.26
CA LEU A 86 -7.61 -5.56 -25.04
C LEU A 86 -7.24 -4.10 -25.35
N ARG A 87 -6.47 -3.86 -26.42
CA ARG A 87 -6.16 -2.51 -26.90
C ARG A 87 -7.39 -1.76 -27.39
N ALA A 88 -8.26 -2.44 -28.13
CA ALA A 88 -9.54 -1.88 -28.56
C ALA A 88 -10.43 -1.53 -27.36
N PHE A 89 -10.42 -2.36 -26.31
CA PHE A 89 -11.12 -2.10 -25.07
C PHE A 89 -10.60 -0.83 -24.39
N GLY A 90 -9.29 -0.64 -24.28
CA GLY A 90 -8.71 0.58 -23.72
C GLY A 90 -9.17 1.85 -24.45
N ARG A 91 -9.19 1.85 -25.78
CA ARG A 91 -9.71 2.99 -26.58
C ARG A 91 -11.20 3.25 -26.34
N ALA A 92 -12.02 2.20 -26.27
CA ALA A 92 -13.45 2.34 -25.98
C ALA A 92 -13.71 2.90 -24.58
N ASP A 93 -12.94 2.42 -23.59
CA ASP A 93 -13.01 2.83 -22.18
C ASP A 93 -12.65 4.32 -22.02
N ALA A 94 -11.58 4.76 -22.65
CA ALA A 94 -11.17 6.17 -22.63
C ALA A 94 -12.19 7.12 -23.28
N ARG A 95 -12.99 6.63 -24.23
CA ARG A 95 -14.04 7.41 -24.91
C ARG A 95 -15.40 7.37 -24.20
N GLY A 96 -15.56 6.51 -23.19
CA GLY A 96 -16.86 6.26 -22.55
C GLY A 96 -17.88 5.61 -23.49
N ASP A 97 -17.44 4.78 -24.45
CA ASP A 97 -18.33 4.09 -25.39
C ASP A 97 -18.84 2.77 -24.79
N ASP A 98 -19.89 2.87 -23.96
CA ASP A 98 -20.48 1.74 -23.25
C ASP A 98 -20.98 0.62 -24.18
N ALA A 99 -21.48 0.98 -25.36
CA ALA A 99 -21.99 0.02 -26.34
C ALA A 99 -20.85 -0.82 -26.91
N LEU A 100 -19.75 -0.18 -27.31
CA LEU A 100 -18.56 -0.87 -27.80
C LEU A 100 -17.86 -1.67 -26.69
N LEU A 101 -17.82 -1.16 -25.46
CA LEU A 101 -17.29 -1.90 -24.30
C LEU A 101 -18.04 -3.20 -24.06
N ALA A 102 -19.38 -3.17 -24.11
CA ALA A 102 -20.20 -4.37 -23.95
C ALA A 102 -19.93 -5.40 -25.07
N GLU A 103 -19.76 -4.94 -26.31
CA GLU A 103 -19.40 -5.81 -27.43
C GLU A 103 -18.01 -6.43 -27.28
N LEU A 104 -17.00 -5.63 -26.95
CA LEU A 104 -15.63 -6.11 -26.75
C LEU A 104 -15.55 -7.11 -25.60
N ARG A 105 -16.27 -6.91 -24.49
CA ARG A 105 -16.35 -7.91 -23.40
C ARG A 105 -16.87 -9.26 -23.88
N ARG A 106 -17.88 -9.28 -24.75
CA ARG A 106 -18.39 -10.54 -25.34
C ARG A 106 -17.35 -11.25 -26.21
N GLN A 107 -16.49 -10.50 -26.90
CA GLN A 107 -15.45 -11.06 -27.77
C GLN A 107 -14.20 -11.50 -26.99
N ILE A 108 -13.84 -10.80 -25.91
CA ILE A 108 -12.64 -11.05 -25.12
C ILE A 108 -12.67 -12.43 -24.47
N GLY A 109 -13.80 -12.85 -23.87
CA GLY A 109 -13.88 -14.16 -23.19
C GLY A 109 -13.49 -15.35 -24.10
N PRO A 110 -14.14 -15.51 -25.27
CA PRO A 110 -13.75 -16.55 -26.24
C PRO A 110 -12.31 -16.42 -26.75
N ALA A 111 -11.82 -15.19 -26.96
CA ALA A 111 -10.42 -14.97 -27.38
C ALA A 111 -9.42 -15.35 -26.27
N ALA A 112 -9.74 -15.05 -25.01
CA ALA A 112 -8.96 -15.41 -23.86
C ALA A 112 -8.87 -16.94 -23.70
N ALA A 113 -9.98 -17.65 -23.91
CA ALA A 113 -10.00 -19.11 -23.90
C ALA A 113 -9.10 -19.71 -25.01
N ARG A 114 -9.14 -19.17 -26.24
CA ARG A 114 -8.25 -19.62 -27.32
C ARG A 114 -6.78 -19.31 -27.03
N ALA A 115 -6.48 -18.12 -26.51
CA ALA A 115 -5.11 -17.76 -26.11
C ALA A 115 -4.58 -18.68 -24.99
N LEU A 116 -5.41 -19.04 -24.01
CA LEU A 116 -5.05 -19.99 -22.96
C LEU A 116 -4.82 -21.42 -23.49
N ALA A 117 -5.48 -21.82 -24.57
CA ALA A 117 -5.21 -23.11 -25.22
C ALA A 117 -3.77 -23.19 -25.78
N GLN A 118 -3.11 -22.05 -26.00
CA GLN A 118 -1.69 -21.97 -26.36
C GLN A 118 -0.75 -22.05 -25.13
N GLY A 119 -1.32 -22.09 -23.92
CA GLY A 119 -0.63 -22.23 -22.64
C GLY A 119 -0.46 -20.90 -21.87
N ASP A 120 -0.50 -20.99 -20.55
CA ASP A 120 -0.37 -19.85 -19.62
C ASP A 120 0.88 -19.02 -19.88
N ALA A 121 1.99 -19.66 -20.27
CA ALA A 121 3.24 -18.98 -20.56
C ALA A 121 3.12 -17.97 -21.72
N ALA A 122 2.32 -18.27 -22.74
CA ALA A 122 2.11 -17.38 -23.88
C ALA A 122 1.25 -16.17 -23.49
N VAL A 123 0.22 -16.39 -22.68
CA VAL A 123 -0.64 -15.32 -22.15
C VAL A 123 0.11 -14.42 -21.16
N LEU A 124 0.94 -15.01 -20.28
CA LEU A 124 1.85 -14.26 -19.42
C LEU A 124 2.85 -13.43 -20.22
N ALA A 125 3.36 -13.96 -21.33
CA ALA A 125 4.26 -13.24 -22.21
C ALA A 125 3.57 -12.05 -22.91
N LEU A 126 2.32 -12.22 -23.36
CA LEU A 126 1.50 -11.12 -23.87
C LEU A 126 1.33 -10.01 -22.82
N ARG A 127 0.89 -10.38 -21.60
CA ARG A 127 0.67 -9.40 -20.53
C ARG A 127 1.96 -8.66 -20.18
N ALA A 128 3.08 -9.37 -20.08
CA ALA A 128 4.38 -8.76 -19.79
C ALA A 128 4.85 -7.81 -20.90
N TYR A 129 4.64 -8.19 -22.17
CA TYR A 129 4.94 -7.33 -23.31
C TYR A 129 4.12 -6.03 -23.29
N GLN A 130 2.81 -6.14 -23.05
CA GLN A 130 1.92 -4.99 -22.93
C GLN A 130 2.22 -4.13 -21.70
N LEU A 131 2.57 -4.74 -20.56
CA LEU A 131 3.00 -4.04 -19.35
C LEU A 131 4.25 -3.19 -19.62
N ARG A 132 5.26 -3.74 -20.30
CA ARG A 132 6.49 -3.01 -20.62
C ARG A 132 6.20 -1.80 -21.53
N ALA A 133 5.29 -1.95 -22.50
CA ALA A 133 4.85 -0.83 -23.32
C ALA A 133 4.11 0.23 -22.48
N PHE A 134 3.18 -0.19 -21.64
CA PHE A 134 2.44 0.70 -20.75
C PHE A 134 3.37 1.52 -19.83
N LEU A 135 4.35 0.89 -19.18
CA LEU A 135 5.30 1.59 -18.31
C LEU A 135 6.11 2.65 -19.06
N ARG A 136 6.52 2.36 -20.31
CA ARG A 136 7.22 3.35 -21.15
C ARG A 136 6.33 4.54 -21.47
N GLU A 137 5.08 4.29 -21.84
CA GLU A 137 4.13 5.34 -22.19
C GLU A 137 3.74 6.19 -20.98
N VAL A 138 3.53 5.58 -19.81
CA VAL A 138 3.35 6.32 -18.55
C VAL A 138 4.58 7.19 -18.25
N GLY A 139 5.80 6.66 -18.42
CA GLY A 139 7.01 7.45 -18.26
C GLY A 139 7.13 8.60 -19.27
N SER A 140 6.61 8.43 -20.49
CA SER A 140 6.52 9.51 -21.48
C SER A 140 5.53 10.58 -21.04
N PHE A 141 4.31 10.17 -20.68
CA PHE A 141 3.26 11.04 -20.14
C PHE A 141 3.74 11.84 -18.92
N VAL A 142 4.41 11.20 -17.96
CA VAL A 142 4.95 11.89 -16.77
C VAL A 142 5.93 12.99 -17.18
N ARG A 143 6.73 12.78 -18.24
CA ARG A 143 7.71 13.78 -18.71
C ARG A 143 7.10 14.89 -19.55
N THR A 144 6.15 14.58 -20.43
CA THR A 144 5.63 15.51 -21.44
C THR A 144 4.26 16.10 -21.09
N GLY A 145 3.49 15.41 -20.26
CA GLY A 145 2.08 15.70 -20.01
C GLY A 145 1.15 15.25 -21.14
N GLU A 146 1.69 14.66 -22.21
CA GLU A 146 0.93 14.25 -23.40
C GLU A 146 0.51 12.78 -23.29
N THR A 147 -0.78 12.53 -23.47
CA THR A 147 -1.34 11.17 -23.53
C THR A 147 -1.21 10.64 -24.95
N SER A 148 -0.38 9.61 -25.16
CA SER A 148 -0.22 8.94 -26.45
C SER A 148 -1.36 7.98 -26.78
N ASP A 149 -1.58 7.69 -28.07
CA ASP A 149 -2.55 6.67 -28.50
C ASP A 149 -2.24 5.29 -27.91
N GLU A 150 -0.96 4.93 -27.79
CA GLU A 150 -0.50 3.69 -27.17
C GLU A 150 -0.85 3.65 -25.67
N LEU A 151 -0.75 4.78 -24.95
CA LEU A 151 -1.19 4.88 -23.56
C LEU A 151 -2.69 4.70 -23.43
N VAL A 152 -3.47 5.28 -24.34
CA VAL A 152 -4.94 5.11 -24.38
C VAL A 152 -5.32 3.65 -24.66
N GLU A 153 -4.65 3.00 -25.61
CA GLU A 153 -4.88 1.59 -25.93
C GLU A 153 -4.61 0.65 -24.75
N LEU A 154 -3.49 0.86 -24.05
CA LEU A 154 -3.05 -0.04 -22.97
C LEU A 154 -3.70 0.30 -21.62
N GLY A 155 -3.80 1.59 -21.31
CA GLY A 155 -4.25 2.12 -20.02
C GLY A 155 -5.71 2.56 -19.99
N GLY A 156 -6.36 2.76 -21.14
CA GLY A 156 -7.67 3.42 -21.19
C GLY A 156 -7.60 4.84 -20.61
N PRO A 157 -8.49 5.23 -19.68
CA PRO A 157 -8.50 6.57 -19.09
C PRO A 157 -7.42 6.76 -18.00
N PHE A 158 -6.32 5.99 -18.01
CA PHE A 158 -5.36 5.94 -16.90
C PHE A 158 -4.67 7.28 -16.63
N ALA A 159 -4.27 8.02 -17.68
CA ALA A 159 -3.68 9.36 -17.53
C ALA A 159 -4.63 10.31 -16.79
N ASP A 160 -5.92 10.31 -17.15
CA ASP A 160 -6.93 11.10 -16.46
C ASP A 160 -7.14 10.63 -15.01
N VAL A 161 -7.06 9.33 -14.74
CA VAL A 161 -7.14 8.79 -13.37
C VAL A 161 -5.97 9.31 -12.51
N LEU A 162 -4.75 9.34 -13.05
CA LEU A 162 -3.60 9.90 -12.34
C LEU A 162 -3.80 11.38 -12.00
N ALA A 163 -4.23 12.18 -12.97
CA ALA A 163 -4.46 13.61 -12.78
C ALA A 163 -5.61 13.88 -11.80
N ARG A 164 -6.78 13.26 -12.01
CA ARG A 164 -7.98 13.46 -11.18
C ARG A 164 -7.80 13.05 -9.72
N ASN A 165 -6.95 12.07 -9.45
CA ASN A 165 -6.70 11.61 -8.08
C ASN A 165 -5.54 12.34 -7.39
N GLY A 166 -4.86 13.27 -8.08
CA GLY A 166 -3.66 13.93 -7.56
C GLY A 166 -2.46 12.97 -7.42
N TRP A 167 -2.39 11.94 -8.26
CA TRP A 167 -1.28 10.97 -8.25
C TRP A 167 -0.12 11.36 -9.19
N CYS A 168 -0.35 12.36 -10.05
CA CYS A 168 0.63 13.04 -10.88
C CYS A 168 0.41 14.55 -10.66
N GLU A 169 1.30 15.19 -9.92
CA GLU A 169 1.12 16.58 -9.45
C GLU A 169 2.13 17.54 -10.08
N GLY A 170 1.68 18.75 -10.40
CA GLY A 170 2.50 19.80 -11.03
C GLY A 170 2.43 19.80 -12.57
N GLY A 171 3.26 20.61 -13.20
CA GLY A 171 3.44 20.63 -14.66
C GLY A 171 4.44 19.56 -15.12
N PRO A 172 4.54 19.28 -16.42
CA PRO A 172 5.49 18.31 -16.95
C PRO A 172 6.95 18.73 -16.70
N PRO A 173 7.83 17.86 -16.17
CA PRO A 173 7.52 16.52 -15.68
C PRO A 173 6.74 16.54 -14.35
N CYS A 174 5.61 15.83 -14.27
CA CYS A 174 4.85 15.80 -13.02
C CYS A 174 5.54 14.95 -11.96
N VAL A 175 5.27 15.26 -10.68
CA VAL A 175 5.68 14.43 -9.55
C VAL A 175 4.74 13.24 -9.47
N MET A 176 5.24 12.07 -9.89
CA MET A 176 4.50 10.80 -9.85
C MET A 176 4.59 10.18 -8.45
N HIS A 177 3.46 10.06 -7.77
CA HIS A 177 3.39 9.44 -6.43
C HIS A 177 3.32 7.91 -6.50
N MET A 178 2.80 7.36 -7.60
CA MET A 178 2.75 5.92 -7.80
C MET A 178 4.10 5.41 -8.29
N ASP A 179 4.77 4.60 -7.48
CA ASP A 179 6.02 3.95 -7.89
C ASP A 179 5.80 2.89 -8.98
N GLU A 180 6.90 2.40 -9.55
CA GLU A 180 6.85 1.41 -10.62
C GLU A 180 6.16 0.10 -10.19
N GLN A 181 6.28 -0.30 -8.93
CA GLN A 181 5.71 -1.57 -8.44
C GLN A 181 4.19 -1.47 -8.31
N ALA A 182 3.69 -0.36 -7.78
CA ALA A 182 2.27 -0.05 -7.75
C ALA A 182 1.69 0.13 -9.18
N LEU A 183 2.45 0.69 -10.12
CA LEU A 183 2.05 0.78 -11.53
C LEU A 183 1.94 -0.61 -12.17
N ARG A 184 2.94 -1.48 -11.98
CA ARG A 184 2.93 -2.86 -12.48
C ARG A 184 1.73 -3.64 -11.92
N ALA A 185 1.49 -3.55 -10.63
CA ALA A 185 0.35 -4.21 -9.98
C ALA A 185 -0.99 -3.67 -10.49
N SER A 186 -1.14 -2.34 -10.60
CA SER A 186 -2.36 -1.70 -11.13
C SER A 186 -2.67 -2.16 -12.55
N PHE A 187 -1.66 -2.19 -13.43
CA PHE A 187 -1.81 -2.66 -14.80
C PHE A 187 -2.24 -4.12 -14.84
N LYS A 188 -1.55 -5.02 -14.12
CA LYS A 188 -1.87 -6.45 -14.10
C LYS A 188 -3.28 -6.72 -13.57
N LEU A 189 -3.70 -5.98 -12.53
CA LEU A 189 -5.03 -6.10 -11.95
C LEU A 189 -6.11 -5.75 -12.99
N ARG A 190 -5.99 -4.57 -13.63
CA ARG A 190 -6.90 -4.14 -14.69
C ARG A 190 -6.88 -5.09 -15.89
N TRP A 191 -5.71 -5.56 -16.28
CA TRP A 191 -5.54 -6.51 -17.39
C TRP A 191 -6.29 -7.83 -17.12
N ASN A 192 -6.18 -8.37 -15.90
CA ASN A 192 -6.89 -9.57 -15.49
C ASN A 192 -8.41 -9.35 -15.44
N GLU A 193 -8.86 -8.19 -14.95
CA GLU A 193 -10.28 -7.84 -14.90
C GLU A 193 -10.89 -7.77 -16.31
N ILE A 194 -10.25 -7.08 -17.24
CA ILE A 194 -10.73 -6.94 -18.62
C ILE A 194 -10.74 -8.28 -19.34
N SER A 195 -9.67 -9.07 -19.19
CA SER A 195 -9.54 -10.38 -19.84
C SER A 195 -10.44 -11.45 -19.23
N GLY A 196 -10.96 -11.23 -18.01
CA GLY A 196 -11.66 -12.25 -17.23
C GLY A 196 -10.75 -13.38 -16.75
N LEU A 197 -9.42 -13.21 -16.84
CA LEU A 197 -8.45 -14.23 -16.49
C LEU A 197 -7.97 -14.05 -15.05
N SER A 198 -8.39 -14.95 -14.17
CA SER A 198 -8.08 -14.93 -12.73
C SER A 198 -7.43 -16.24 -12.23
N GLY A 199 -7.01 -17.13 -13.14
CA GLY A 199 -6.31 -18.36 -12.79
C GLY A 199 -5.01 -18.10 -12.02
N SER A 200 -4.56 -19.08 -11.22
CA SER A 200 -3.44 -18.94 -10.28
C SER A 200 -2.13 -18.45 -10.93
N ALA A 201 -1.85 -18.86 -12.18
CA ALA A 201 -0.66 -18.41 -12.91
C ALA A 201 -0.69 -16.91 -13.30
N LEU A 202 -1.89 -16.34 -13.46
CA LEU A 202 -2.11 -14.94 -13.82
C LEU A 202 -2.46 -14.07 -12.61
N ALA A 203 -2.81 -14.65 -11.48
CA ALA A 203 -3.03 -13.90 -10.25
C ALA A 203 -1.79 -13.09 -9.86
N LEU A 204 -2.00 -11.91 -9.30
CA LEU A 204 -0.90 -11.13 -8.72
C LEU A 204 -0.28 -11.89 -7.54
N GLY A 205 1.00 -11.70 -7.30
CA GLY A 205 1.65 -12.08 -6.06
C GLY A 205 1.07 -11.32 -4.86
N VAL A 206 1.27 -11.86 -3.65
CA VAL A 206 0.88 -11.17 -2.41
C VAL A 206 1.61 -9.83 -2.30
N ASP A 207 2.92 -9.80 -2.55
CA ASP A 207 3.73 -8.58 -2.47
C ASP A 207 3.34 -7.53 -3.51
N GLU A 208 2.93 -7.94 -4.72
CA GLU A 208 2.43 -6.99 -5.73
C GLU A 208 1.13 -6.33 -5.27
N ARG A 209 0.22 -7.10 -4.66
CA ARG A 209 -0.99 -6.53 -4.06
C ARG A 209 -0.63 -5.61 -2.89
N ARG A 210 0.28 -6.01 -2.02
CA ARG A 210 0.73 -5.17 -0.89
C ARG A 210 1.34 -3.85 -1.36
N ALA A 211 2.15 -3.85 -2.42
CA ALA A 211 2.70 -2.63 -3.02
C ALA A 211 1.59 -1.68 -3.51
N LEU A 212 0.60 -2.23 -4.22
CA LEU A 212 -0.56 -1.43 -4.65
C LEU A 212 -1.35 -0.85 -3.47
N PHE A 213 -1.65 -1.67 -2.45
CA PHE A 213 -2.38 -1.18 -1.28
C PHE A 213 -1.57 -0.21 -0.43
N ALA A 214 -0.26 -0.40 -0.30
CA ALA A 214 0.61 0.57 0.37
C ALA A 214 0.52 1.94 -0.30
N PHE A 215 0.58 1.98 -1.64
CA PHE A 215 0.38 3.20 -2.40
C PHE A 215 -1.00 3.82 -2.14
N LEU A 216 -2.09 3.05 -2.26
CA LEU A 216 -3.45 3.56 -2.09
C LEU A 216 -3.73 4.08 -0.67
N LEU A 217 -3.12 3.48 0.35
CA LEU A 217 -3.25 3.93 1.74
C LEU A 217 -2.41 5.18 2.02
N ALA A 218 -1.22 5.30 1.43
CA ALA A 218 -0.36 6.47 1.56
C ALA A 218 -0.86 7.67 0.74
N HIS A 219 -1.49 7.41 -0.40
CA HIS A 219 -1.97 8.42 -1.35
C HIS A 219 -3.45 8.21 -1.70
N PRO A 220 -4.37 8.37 -0.73
CA PRO A 220 -5.80 8.29 -1.04
C PRO A 220 -6.15 9.34 -2.12
N PRO A 221 -7.09 9.04 -3.04
CA PRO A 221 -7.51 9.96 -4.08
C PRO A 221 -7.85 11.34 -3.49
N ARG A 222 -7.19 12.37 -4.01
CA ARG A 222 -7.53 13.76 -3.70
C ARG A 222 -8.72 14.15 -4.56
N VAL A 223 -9.65 14.91 -3.99
CA VAL A 223 -10.65 15.61 -4.80
C VAL A 223 -9.92 16.81 -5.39
N SER A 224 -9.45 16.69 -6.64
CA SER A 224 -8.85 17.82 -7.34
C SER A 224 -9.90 18.91 -7.51
N ALA A 225 -9.73 20.03 -6.82
CA ALA A 225 -10.55 21.23 -6.97
C ALA A 225 -10.39 21.76 -8.41
N GLY A 226 -11.34 21.46 -9.30
CA GLY A 226 -11.34 22.00 -10.66
C GLY A 226 -11.91 21.11 -11.75
N LEU A 227 -12.23 19.83 -11.49
CA LEU A 227 -12.81 18.93 -12.49
C LEU A 227 -14.14 18.35 -11.98
N GLU A 228 -15.23 18.96 -12.42
CA GLU A 228 -16.64 18.49 -12.45
C GLU A 228 -17.45 18.50 -11.15
N GLU A 229 -18.35 19.49 -11.10
CA GLU A 229 -19.60 19.52 -10.35
C GLU A 229 -20.48 18.32 -10.73
N GLY A 230 -20.59 17.29 -9.89
CA GLY A 230 -21.60 16.24 -10.12
C GLY A 230 -21.36 14.89 -9.46
N ARG A 231 -20.13 14.56 -9.07
CA ARG A 231 -19.86 13.40 -8.19
C ARG A 231 -19.43 13.89 -6.83
N ALA A 232 -20.17 13.50 -5.80
CA ALA A 232 -19.81 13.77 -4.41
C ALA A 232 -18.35 13.39 -4.19
N ALA A 233 -17.55 14.35 -3.72
CA ALA A 233 -16.21 14.14 -3.19
C ALA A 233 -16.18 12.80 -2.44
N GLN A 234 -15.39 11.82 -2.89
CA GLN A 234 -15.23 10.59 -2.12
C GLN A 234 -14.58 10.98 -0.80
N ASP A 235 -15.29 10.79 0.31
CA ASP A 235 -14.76 10.97 1.66
C ASP A 235 -13.46 10.14 1.77
N PRO A 236 -12.27 10.77 1.91
CA PRO A 236 -11.01 10.05 1.97
C PRO A 236 -10.98 9.01 3.09
N ALA A 237 -11.67 9.27 4.21
CA ALA A 237 -11.79 8.30 5.29
C ALA A 237 -12.61 7.07 4.87
N ALA A 238 -13.71 7.25 4.14
CA ALA A 238 -14.51 6.14 3.62
C ALA A 238 -13.72 5.32 2.59
N PHE A 239 -12.94 5.98 1.73
CA PHE A 239 -12.01 5.32 0.81
C PHE A 239 -11.00 4.45 1.57
N LEU A 240 -10.32 5.02 2.56
CA LEU A 240 -9.29 4.33 3.35
C LEU A 240 -9.87 3.14 4.13
N LEU A 241 -11.04 3.31 4.77
CA LEU A 241 -11.71 2.22 5.49
C LEU A 241 -12.04 1.04 4.56
N ARG A 242 -12.57 1.30 3.37
CA ARG A 242 -12.83 0.27 2.36
C ARG A 242 -11.53 -0.43 1.95
N LYS A 243 -10.45 0.32 1.71
CA LYS A 243 -9.15 -0.27 1.32
C LYS A 243 -8.48 -1.06 2.43
N ILE A 244 -8.66 -0.66 3.69
CA ILE A 244 -8.23 -1.45 4.86
C ILE A 244 -8.97 -2.79 4.90
N ASP A 245 -10.29 -2.79 4.66
CA ASP A 245 -11.09 -4.01 4.66
C ASP A 245 -10.68 -4.95 3.51
N GLU A 246 -10.52 -4.42 2.29
CA GLU A 246 -10.02 -5.18 1.14
C GLU A 246 -8.62 -5.79 1.41
N LEU A 247 -7.69 -4.99 1.96
CA LEU A 247 -6.34 -5.46 2.30
C LEU A 247 -6.37 -6.56 3.36
N SER A 248 -7.18 -6.40 4.41
CA SER A 248 -7.27 -7.40 5.48
C SER A 248 -7.84 -8.73 5.03
N ALA A 249 -8.72 -8.73 4.02
CA ALA A 249 -9.23 -9.96 3.41
C ALA A 249 -8.15 -10.69 2.59
N LEU A 250 -7.23 -9.94 1.98
CA LEU A 250 -6.12 -10.46 1.17
C LEU A 250 -4.92 -10.88 2.01
N ASP A 251 -4.67 -10.16 3.10
CA ASP A 251 -3.55 -10.33 4.01
C ASP A 251 -4.03 -10.28 5.46
N PRO A 252 -4.37 -11.45 6.05
CA PRO A 252 -4.83 -11.54 7.43
C PRO A 252 -3.80 -11.06 8.46
N SER A 253 -2.52 -10.90 8.09
CA SER A 253 -1.49 -10.38 8.99
C SER A 253 -1.53 -8.84 9.14
N TYR A 254 -2.30 -8.16 8.29
CA TYR A 254 -2.45 -6.71 8.36
C TYR A 254 -3.27 -6.28 9.59
N PRO A 255 -2.80 -5.31 10.40
CA PRO A 255 -3.46 -4.90 11.65
C PRO A 255 -4.71 -4.04 11.38
N ARG A 256 -5.79 -4.70 10.93
CA ARG A 256 -7.03 -4.05 10.47
C ARG A 256 -7.61 -3.08 11.49
N GLU A 257 -7.81 -3.54 12.72
CA GLU A 257 -8.49 -2.73 13.76
C GLU A 257 -7.65 -1.53 14.17
N PHE A 258 -6.33 -1.69 14.31
CA PHE A 258 -5.42 -0.56 14.51
C PHE A 258 -5.55 0.49 13.39
N ALA A 259 -5.52 0.05 12.12
CA ALA A 259 -5.62 0.97 10.98
C ALA A 259 -6.97 1.70 10.93
N ARG A 260 -8.08 1.01 11.24
CA ARG A 260 -9.42 1.64 11.32
C ARG A 260 -9.47 2.70 12.43
N GLY A 261 -8.87 2.40 13.59
CA GLY A 261 -8.74 3.35 14.70
C GLY A 261 -8.04 4.64 14.28
N VAL A 262 -6.93 4.53 13.54
CA VAL A 262 -6.20 5.69 12.99
C VAL A 262 -7.09 6.54 12.07
N VAL A 263 -7.79 5.92 11.10
CA VAL A 263 -8.67 6.68 10.18
C VAL A 263 -9.79 7.38 10.94
N ARG A 264 -10.44 6.69 11.88
CA ARG A 264 -11.54 7.25 12.69
C ARG A 264 -11.07 8.40 13.57
N TYR A 265 -9.87 8.29 14.14
CA TYR A 265 -9.27 9.36 14.94
C TYR A 265 -9.07 10.63 14.09
N HIS A 266 -8.49 10.51 12.89
CA HIS A 266 -8.29 11.66 12.00
C HIS A 266 -9.60 12.29 11.51
N LYS A 267 -10.69 11.52 11.48
CA LYS A 267 -12.04 12.02 11.17
C LYS A 267 -12.72 12.73 12.36
N GLY A 268 -12.11 12.73 13.54
CA GLY A 268 -12.69 13.26 14.77
C GLY A 268 -13.70 12.33 15.43
N GLU A 269 -13.84 11.09 14.96
CA GLU A 269 -14.72 10.08 15.54
C GLU A 269 -14.00 9.37 16.72
N PHE A 270 -13.62 10.13 17.75
CA PHE A 270 -12.71 9.68 18.80
C PHE A 270 -13.22 8.48 19.61
N GLY A 271 -14.52 8.42 19.93
CA GLY A 271 -15.11 7.26 20.62
C GLY A 271 -14.98 5.96 19.81
N ARG A 272 -15.29 6.02 18.51
CA ARG A 272 -15.11 4.86 17.60
C ARG A 272 -13.65 4.50 17.39
N ALA A 273 -12.77 5.51 17.37
CA ALA A 273 -11.33 5.25 17.30
C ALA A 273 -10.86 4.46 18.53
N ALA A 274 -11.32 4.82 19.73
CA ALA A 274 -11.02 4.12 20.97
C ALA A 274 -11.51 2.66 20.93
N GLU A 275 -12.73 2.41 20.46
CA GLU A 275 -13.26 1.03 20.29
C GLU A 275 -12.35 0.17 19.40
N HIS A 276 -11.91 0.70 18.26
CA HIS A 276 -11.01 -0.01 17.35
C HIS A 276 -9.61 -0.26 17.94
N PHE A 277 -9.03 0.70 18.66
CA PHE A 277 -7.74 0.49 19.32
C PHE A 277 -7.84 -0.54 20.46
N ALA A 278 -8.93 -0.52 21.24
CA ALA A 278 -9.19 -1.51 22.27
C ALA A 278 -9.34 -2.92 21.66
N MET A 279 -10.13 -3.06 20.60
CA MET A 279 -10.30 -4.33 19.87
C MET A 279 -8.96 -4.87 19.35
N HIS A 280 -8.07 -4.01 18.82
CA HIS A 280 -6.73 -4.43 18.41
C HIS A 280 -5.91 -5.02 19.58
N LEU A 281 -5.97 -4.38 20.76
CA LEU A 281 -5.26 -4.85 21.95
C LEU A 281 -5.81 -6.17 22.49
N GLU A 282 -7.11 -6.42 22.34
CA GLU A 282 -7.73 -7.70 22.68
C GLU A 282 -7.30 -8.82 21.72
N LEU A 283 -7.28 -8.53 20.42
CA LEU A 283 -6.92 -9.49 19.38
C LEU A 283 -5.41 -9.77 19.30
N SER A 284 -4.58 -8.83 19.74
CA SER A 284 -3.12 -8.89 19.61
C SER A 284 -2.43 -8.23 20.82
N PRO A 285 -2.56 -8.80 22.02
CA PRO A 285 -2.05 -8.19 23.25
C PRO A 285 -0.53 -7.95 23.21
N ASP A 286 0.23 -8.88 22.64
CA ASP A 286 1.69 -8.79 22.50
C ASP A 286 2.14 -8.62 21.03
N GLY A 287 1.23 -8.20 20.16
CA GLY A 287 1.46 -8.12 18.72
C GLY A 287 2.23 -6.87 18.28
N PRO A 288 2.52 -6.75 16.96
CA PRO A 288 3.01 -5.50 16.42
C PRO A 288 2.02 -4.38 16.72
N TYR A 289 2.55 -3.17 16.94
CA TYR A 289 1.79 -1.96 17.26
C TYR A 289 1.10 -1.91 18.64
N THR A 290 1.19 -2.92 19.52
CA THR A 290 0.56 -2.88 20.87
C THR A 290 0.84 -1.58 21.64
N LEU A 291 2.12 -1.21 21.80
CA LEU A 291 2.47 -0.01 22.56
C LEU A 291 1.92 1.26 21.89
N ARG A 292 1.87 1.31 20.55
CA ARG A 292 1.26 2.43 19.82
C ARG A 292 -0.25 2.45 20.02
N ALA A 293 -0.91 1.28 19.98
CA ALA A 293 -2.35 1.16 20.17
C ALA A 293 -2.76 1.63 21.57
N GLN A 294 -1.99 1.30 22.61
CA GLN A 294 -2.22 1.81 23.97
C GLN A 294 -2.11 3.35 24.04
N ASN A 295 -1.08 3.91 23.40
CA ASN A 295 -0.88 5.35 23.34
C ASN A 295 -2.02 6.07 22.59
N HIS A 296 -2.44 5.52 21.45
CA HIS A 296 -3.51 6.09 20.64
C HIS A 296 -4.89 5.90 21.28
N LEU A 297 -5.14 4.78 21.96
CA LEU A 297 -6.34 4.57 22.76
C LEU A 297 -6.49 5.65 23.82
N ARG A 298 -5.41 5.93 24.56
CA ARG A 298 -5.40 6.99 25.56
C ARG A 298 -5.69 8.36 24.94
N ALA A 299 -5.04 8.68 23.82
CA ALA A 299 -5.29 9.93 23.11
C ALA A 299 -6.75 10.06 22.62
N ALA A 300 -7.33 8.97 22.11
CA ALA A 300 -8.71 8.93 21.64
C ALA A 300 -9.71 9.14 22.79
N LEU A 301 -9.50 8.49 23.94
CA LEU A 301 -10.33 8.67 25.13
C LEU A 301 -10.26 10.09 25.69
N GLU A 302 -9.06 10.66 25.79
CA GLU A 302 -8.87 12.04 26.28
C GLU A 302 -9.60 13.05 25.38
N ARG A 303 -9.53 12.89 24.05
CA ARG A 303 -10.28 13.73 23.09
C ARG A 303 -11.78 13.51 23.16
N SER A 304 -12.24 12.27 23.23
CA SER A 304 -13.66 11.94 23.34
C SER A 304 -14.31 12.52 24.59
N LEU A 305 -13.58 12.56 25.72
CA LEU A 305 -14.04 13.19 26.95
C LEU A 305 -14.09 14.72 26.84
N ALA A 306 -13.10 15.33 26.18
CA ALA A 306 -13.07 16.77 25.95
C ALA A 306 -14.20 17.25 25.02
N ASP A 307 -14.66 16.40 24.09
CA ASP A 307 -15.73 16.72 23.14
C ASP A 307 -17.13 16.36 23.66
N SER A 308 -17.24 15.75 24.85
CA SER A 308 -18.52 15.47 25.49
C SER A 308 -19.03 16.75 26.21
N PRO A 309 -20.24 17.24 25.91
CA PRO A 309 -20.79 18.49 26.44
C PRO A 309 -21.08 18.47 27.95
#